data_AF-G8BNF6-F1
#
_entry.id   AF-G8BNF6-F1
#
_cell.length_a   1.000
_cell.length_b   1.000
_cell.length_c   1.000
_cell.angle_alpha   90.00
_cell.angle_beta   90.00
_cell.angle_gamma   90.00
#
_symmetry.space_group_name_H-M   'P 1'
#
loop_
_entity.id
_entity.type
_entity.pdbx_description
1 polymer ?
#
loop_
_entity_poly.entity_id
_entity_poly.type
_entity_poly.pdbx_seq_one_letter_code
_entity_poly.pdbx_strand_id
1 'polypeptide(L)'
;MPYAWSFYAVDKYINLEEHYNELEKLFRNSLNIYKNVIEEDQDLNSSTKNTYSCFELEYEVIGDGRFKIMCIENNDLEIPMVFCYAGTDERYSFIFIEWLKSEINCIIWKLQFNNIQMIDICDTAVSPNSFNNGNFNNIDYKFYNALFVFDLKTTDDNLKKMNFEVPASSCRKLFRSNEKPFKNSILPYIYEETGIKTDIIPLNSITLLNHLKITKYNTITTAFSMRDNIIHTILKQVQNSKE
;
A
#
# COMPACT_ATOMS: atom_id res chain seq x y z
N MET A 1 -3.23 -7.35 -17.56
CA MET A 1 -3.74 -5.96 -17.44
C MET A 1 -3.25 -5.41 -16.11
N PRO A 2 -2.82 -4.14 -16.02
CA PRO A 2 -2.45 -3.53 -14.74
C PRO A 2 -3.70 -3.29 -13.90
N TYR A 3 -3.61 -3.47 -12.58
CA TYR A 3 -4.71 -3.32 -11.64
C TYR A 3 -4.49 -2.11 -10.74
N ALA A 4 -5.39 -1.13 -10.78
CA ALA A 4 -5.30 0.08 -9.98
C ALA A 4 -6.04 -0.09 -8.65
N TRP A 5 -5.32 0.12 -7.56
CA TRP A 5 -5.79 0.00 -6.19
C TRP A 5 -6.03 1.37 -5.58
N SER A 6 -7.27 1.67 -5.23
CA SER A 6 -7.64 2.89 -4.50
C SER A 6 -7.78 2.58 -3.02
N PHE A 7 -7.27 3.47 -2.15
CA PHE A 7 -7.20 3.25 -0.71
C PHE A 7 -8.13 4.17 0.07
N TYR A 8 -8.69 3.64 1.14
CA TYR A 8 -9.63 4.33 2.01
C TYR A 8 -9.33 3.98 3.47
N ALA A 9 -9.54 4.94 4.35
CA ALA A 9 -9.53 4.72 5.79
C ALA A 9 -10.96 4.79 6.34
N VAL A 10 -11.15 4.09 7.45
CA VAL A 10 -12.41 3.97 8.17
C VAL A 10 -12.19 4.39 9.61
N ASP A 11 -13.08 5.23 10.15
CA ASP A 11 -12.97 5.76 11.52
C ASP A 11 -13.30 4.74 12.62
N LYS A 12 -13.93 3.62 12.25
CA LYS A 12 -14.41 2.61 13.19
C LYS A 12 -13.81 1.25 12.91
N TYR A 13 -13.60 0.50 13.98
CA TYR A 13 -13.22 -0.90 13.90
C TYR A 13 -14.46 -1.68 13.44
N ILE A 14 -14.28 -2.53 12.44
CA ILE A 14 -15.36 -3.33 11.87
C ILE A 14 -14.86 -4.76 11.82
N ASN A 15 -15.39 -5.63 12.67
CA ASN A 15 -15.05 -7.04 12.59
C ASN A 15 -15.74 -7.66 11.37
N LEU A 16 -15.07 -7.67 10.22
CA LEU A 16 -15.66 -8.16 8.97
C LEU A 16 -16.14 -9.61 9.07
N GLU A 17 -15.55 -10.41 9.96
CA GLU A 17 -15.94 -11.80 10.23
C GLU A 17 -17.38 -11.93 10.74
N GLU A 18 -17.84 -10.98 11.56
CA GLU A 18 -19.21 -10.98 12.07
C GLU A 18 -20.24 -10.64 10.99
N HIS A 19 -19.81 -10.00 9.90
CA HIS A 19 -20.67 -9.53 8.80
C HIS A 19 -20.59 -10.40 7.54
N TYR A 20 -19.94 -11.56 7.58
CA TYR A 20 -19.77 -12.42 6.40
C TYR A 20 -21.06 -12.77 5.68
N ASN A 21 -22.12 -13.14 6.41
CA ASN A 21 -23.40 -13.49 5.80
C ASN A 21 -24.07 -12.31 5.08
N GLU A 22 -23.84 -11.09 5.57
CA GLU A 22 -24.38 -9.86 4.97
C GLU A 22 -23.59 -9.52 3.70
N LEU A 23 -22.26 -9.58 3.78
CA LEU A 23 -21.37 -9.39 2.64
C LEU A 23 -21.62 -10.42 1.55
N GLU A 24 -21.75 -11.69 1.89
CA GLU A 24 -22.04 -12.75 0.93
C GLU A 24 -23.35 -12.46 0.17
N LYS A 25 -24.42 -12.06 0.88
CA LYS A 25 -25.69 -11.67 0.26
C LYS A 25 -25.56 -10.42 -0.62
N LEU A 26 -24.81 -9.42 -0.16
CA LEU A 26 -24.53 -8.18 -0.89
C LEU A 26 -23.88 -8.48 -2.25
N PHE A 27 -23.00 -9.49 -2.27
CA PHE A 27 -22.29 -9.99 -3.45
C PHE A 27 -22.92 -11.27 -4.02
N ARG A 28 -24.23 -11.49 -3.83
CA ARG A 28 -25.03 -12.57 -4.47
C ARG A 28 -24.42 -13.98 -4.32
N ASN A 29 -23.82 -14.27 -3.17
CA ASN A 29 -23.20 -15.55 -2.81
C ASN A 29 -22.07 -16.02 -3.74
N SER A 30 -21.33 -15.09 -4.35
CA SER A 30 -20.11 -15.42 -5.12
C SER A 30 -18.86 -14.78 -4.53
N LEU A 31 -18.89 -14.48 -3.23
CA LEU A 31 -17.78 -13.85 -2.52
C LEU A 31 -16.91 -14.89 -1.84
N ASN A 32 -15.64 -14.95 -2.23
CA ASN A 32 -14.61 -15.69 -1.52
C ASN A 32 -13.98 -14.77 -0.47
N ILE A 33 -13.87 -15.25 0.76
CA ILE A 33 -13.26 -14.50 1.85
C ILE A 33 -12.04 -15.25 2.38
N TYR A 34 -10.90 -14.57 2.41
CA TYR A 34 -9.66 -15.09 3.00
C TYR A 34 -9.28 -14.22 4.18
N LYS A 35 -8.90 -14.85 5.30
CA LYS A 35 -8.40 -14.16 6.49
C LYS A 35 -6.95 -14.58 6.75
N ASN A 36 -6.09 -13.60 6.96
CA ASN A 36 -4.73 -13.77 7.42
C ASN A 36 -4.54 -12.96 8.72
N VAL A 37 -3.68 -13.44 9.61
CA VAL A 37 -3.35 -12.73 10.85
C VAL A 37 -1.88 -12.38 10.80
N ILE A 38 -1.59 -11.10 11.03
CA ILE A 38 -0.26 -10.55 11.09
C ILE A 38 0.07 -10.26 12.55
N GLU A 39 1.21 -10.77 13.00
CA GLU A 39 1.77 -10.43 14.30
C GLU A 39 3.03 -9.57 14.10
N GLU A 40 3.08 -8.44 14.76
CA GLU A 40 4.23 -7.53 14.80
C GLU A 40 4.64 -7.32 16.25
N ASP A 41 5.93 -7.46 16.57
CA ASP A 41 6.43 -7.18 17.91
C ASP A 41 6.26 -5.68 18.22
N GLN A 42 5.71 -5.35 19.40
CA GLN A 42 5.52 -3.95 19.79
C GLN A 42 6.86 -3.22 19.97
N ASP A 43 7.85 -3.93 20.52
CA ASP A 43 9.23 -3.47 20.71
C ASP A 43 10.17 -4.67 20.64
N LEU A 44 11.46 -4.43 20.35
CA LEU A 44 12.53 -5.44 20.32
C LEU A 44 12.65 -6.28 21.62
N ASN A 45 12.05 -5.83 22.72
CA ASN A 45 12.07 -6.48 24.03
C ASN A 45 10.67 -6.75 24.62
N SER A 46 9.60 -6.53 23.86
CA SER A 46 8.24 -6.75 24.37
C SER A 46 7.76 -8.17 24.10
N SER A 47 7.06 -8.77 25.08
CA SER A 47 6.31 -10.02 24.89
C SER A 47 4.90 -9.79 24.33
N THR A 48 4.44 -8.53 24.26
CA THR A 48 3.17 -8.17 23.63
C THR A 48 3.36 -7.91 22.14
N LYS A 49 2.55 -8.59 21.34
CA LYS A 49 2.51 -8.42 19.89
C LYS A 49 1.28 -7.60 19.51
N ASN A 50 1.45 -6.69 18.56
CA ASN A 50 0.34 -6.10 17.84
C ASN A 50 -0.19 -7.14 16.86
N THR A 51 -1.48 -7.42 16.93
CA THR A 51 -2.15 -8.35 16.03
C THR A 51 -3.01 -7.56 15.06
N TYR A 52 -2.83 -7.81 13.77
CA TYR A 52 -3.64 -7.22 12.71
C TYR A 52 -4.36 -8.33 11.96
N SER A 53 -5.64 -8.14 11.68
CA SER A 53 -6.39 -9.04 10.81
C SER A 53 -6.38 -8.47 9.40
N CYS A 54 -5.99 -9.30 8.44
CA CYS A 54 -6.05 -8.98 7.01
C CYS A 54 -7.15 -9.80 6.37
N PHE A 55 -8.04 -9.16 5.63
CA PHE A 55 -9.12 -9.81 4.90
C PHE A 55 -8.96 -9.56 3.41
N GLU A 56 -9.08 -10.60 2.60
CA GLU A 56 -9.28 -10.47 1.16
C GLU A 56 -10.70 -10.92 0.81
N LEU A 57 -11.47 -10.02 0.21
CA LEU A 57 -12.80 -10.30 -0.34
C LEU A 57 -12.66 -10.34 -1.87
N GLU A 58 -12.77 -11.52 -2.45
CA GLU A 58 -12.65 -11.73 -3.89
C GLU A 58 -13.99 -12.11 -4.50
N TYR A 59 -14.39 -11.37 -5.52
CA TYR A 59 -15.63 -11.55 -6.26
C TYR A 59 -15.33 -11.69 -7.75
N GLU A 60 -15.70 -12.84 -8.32
CA GLU A 60 -15.53 -13.11 -9.76
C GLU A 60 -16.90 -13.34 -10.39
N VAL A 61 -17.23 -12.51 -11.39
CA VAL A 61 -18.42 -12.71 -12.22
C VAL A 61 -17.97 -13.27 -13.56
N ILE A 62 -18.50 -14.45 -13.90
CA ILE A 62 -18.26 -15.09 -15.19
C ILE A 62 -18.68 -14.12 -16.31
N GLY A 63 -17.69 -13.57 -17.03
CA GLY A 63 -17.90 -12.67 -18.15
C GLY A 63 -17.93 -11.17 -17.83
N ASP A 64 -18.02 -10.76 -16.55
CA ASP A 64 -18.11 -9.34 -16.12
C ASP A 64 -16.83 -8.85 -15.40
N GLY A 65 -15.90 -9.79 -15.12
CA GLY A 65 -14.56 -9.50 -14.63
C GLY A 65 -14.35 -9.88 -13.17
N ARG A 66 -13.28 -9.34 -12.59
CA ARG A 66 -12.83 -9.65 -11.23
C ARG A 66 -12.80 -8.39 -10.39
N PHE A 67 -13.18 -8.54 -9.13
CA PHE A 67 -13.16 -7.50 -8.12
C PHE A 67 -12.55 -8.05 -6.83
N LYS A 68 -11.65 -7.29 -6.22
CA LYS A 68 -10.99 -7.67 -4.97
C LYS A 68 -10.95 -6.47 -4.04
N ILE A 69 -11.32 -6.70 -2.79
CA ILE A 69 -11.10 -5.78 -1.66
C ILE A 69 -10.06 -6.44 -0.76
N MET A 70 -9.07 -5.68 -0.32
CA MET A 70 -8.14 -6.08 0.71
C MET A 70 -8.27 -5.10 1.88
N CYS A 71 -8.49 -5.62 3.08
CA CYS A 71 -8.65 -4.85 4.30
C CYS A 71 -7.56 -5.24 5.30
N ILE A 72 -7.11 -4.28 6.09
CA ILE A 72 -6.34 -4.55 7.31
C ILE A 72 -6.95 -3.77 8.47
N GLU A 73 -7.09 -4.45 9.61
CA GLU A 73 -7.71 -3.90 10.80
C GLU A 73 -6.91 -4.22 12.07
N ASN A 74 -6.98 -3.29 13.02
CA ASN A 74 -6.47 -3.42 14.38
C ASN A 74 -7.31 -2.53 15.31
N ASN A 75 -7.96 -3.14 16.31
CA ASN A 75 -8.88 -2.44 17.22
C ASN A 75 -8.18 -1.53 18.25
N ASP A 76 -6.86 -1.65 18.40
CA ASP A 76 -6.08 -0.85 19.34
C ASP A 76 -5.57 0.48 18.73
N LEU A 77 -5.85 0.72 17.44
CA LEU A 77 -5.45 1.95 16.73
C LEU A 77 -6.56 3.00 16.71
N GLU A 78 -6.17 4.27 16.64
CA GLU A 78 -7.10 5.40 16.53
C GLU A 78 -7.86 5.39 15.19
N ILE A 79 -7.16 5.07 14.09
CA ILE A 79 -7.77 4.77 12.80
C ILE A 79 -7.66 3.27 12.60
N PRO A 80 -8.68 2.49 12.95
CA PRO A 80 -8.55 1.05 13.18
C PRO A 80 -8.56 0.22 11.89
N MET A 81 -8.98 0.78 10.75
CA MET A 81 -9.09 0.03 9.51
C MET A 81 -8.70 0.87 8.28
N VAL A 82 -7.97 0.22 7.38
CA VAL A 82 -7.75 0.68 6.01
C VAL A 82 -8.15 -0.43 5.06
N PHE A 83 -8.78 -0.08 3.94
CA PHE A 83 -9.02 -1.02 2.85
C PHE A 83 -8.62 -0.42 1.51
N CYS A 84 -8.38 -1.31 0.55
CA CYS A 84 -8.23 -0.96 -0.85
C CYS A 84 -9.00 -1.92 -1.73
N TYR A 85 -9.31 -1.48 -2.95
CA TYR A 85 -9.95 -2.34 -3.94
C TYR A 85 -9.32 -2.19 -5.31
N ALA A 86 -9.40 -3.25 -6.10
CA ALA A 86 -9.14 -3.23 -7.53
C ALA A 86 -10.19 -4.08 -8.25
N GLY A 87 -10.55 -3.68 -9.47
CA GLY A 87 -11.45 -4.45 -10.31
C GLY A 87 -11.76 -3.74 -11.61
N THR A 88 -12.44 -4.44 -12.51
CA THR A 88 -12.90 -3.92 -13.81
C THR A 88 -14.16 -3.05 -13.68
N ASP A 89 -14.93 -3.27 -12.61
CA ASP A 89 -16.22 -2.62 -12.39
C ASP A 89 -16.26 -1.93 -11.02
N GLU A 90 -16.23 -0.60 -11.04
CA GLU A 90 -16.26 0.23 -9.84
C GLU A 90 -17.61 0.20 -9.11
N ARG A 91 -18.67 -0.38 -9.70
CA ARG A 91 -19.96 -0.53 -9.00
C ARG A 91 -19.82 -1.37 -7.73
N TYR A 92 -18.96 -2.37 -7.72
CA TYR A 92 -18.76 -3.23 -6.55
C TYR A 92 -18.06 -2.52 -5.39
N SER A 93 -17.13 -1.60 -5.68
CA SER A 93 -16.56 -0.76 -4.62
C SER A 93 -17.56 0.23 -4.07
N PHE A 94 -18.41 0.81 -4.93
CA PHE A 94 -19.52 1.67 -4.49
C PHE A 94 -20.48 0.91 -3.58
N ILE A 95 -20.90 -0.30 -3.96
CA ILE A 95 -21.79 -1.16 -3.15
C ILE A 95 -21.17 -1.43 -1.77
N PHE A 96 -19.89 -1.79 -1.71
CA PHE A 96 -19.20 -2.03 -0.44
C PHE A 96 -19.12 -0.77 0.43
N ILE A 97 -18.73 0.36 -0.16
CA ILE A 97 -18.63 1.66 0.53
C ILE A 97 -20.00 2.10 1.07
N GLU A 98 -21.05 1.96 0.29
CA GLU A 98 -22.40 2.35 0.73
C GLU A 98 -22.94 1.40 1.79
N TRP A 99 -22.65 0.10 1.72
CA TRP A 99 -22.98 -0.84 2.80
C TRP A 99 -22.29 -0.45 4.11
N LEU A 100 -20.99 -0.14 4.07
CA LEU A 100 -20.26 0.34 5.24
C LEU A 100 -20.87 1.63 5.83
N LYS A 101 -21.27 2.59 4.98
CA LYS A 101 -21.89 3.83 5.47
C LYS A 101 -23.31 3.63 6.00
N SER A 102 -24.10 2.75 5.39
CA SER A 102 -25.53 2.59 5.71
C SER A 102 -25.76 1.64 6.88
N GLU A 103 -25.16 0.45 6.82
CA GLU A 103 -25.38 -0.61 7.81
C GLU A 103 -24.44 -0.45 9.01
N ILE A 104 -23.16 -0.13 8.77
CA ILE A 104 -22.16 0.02 9.85
C ILE A 104 -22.13 1.45 10.40
N ASN A 105 -22.60 2.43 9.64
CA ASN A 105 -22.60 3.85 10.01
C ASN A 105 -21.20 4.37 10.37
N CYS A 106 -20.23 4.16 9.47
CA CYS A 106 -18.86 4.65 9.61
C CYS A 106 -18.55 5.82 8.65
N ILE A 107 -17.52 6.60 9.01
CA ILE A 107 -16.95 7.64 8.16
C ILE A 107 -15.83 7.01 7.35
N ILE A 108 -15.91 7.18 6.02
CA ILE A 108 -14.93 6.68 5.06
C ILE A 108 -14.37 7.86 4.29
N TRP A 109 -13.06 7.95 4.18
CA TRP A 109 -12.40 8.93 3.32
C TRP A 109 -11.33 8.28 2.47
N LYS A 110 -11.17 8.84 1.27
CA LYS A 110 -10.15 8.40 0.31
C LYS A 110 -8.78 8.88 0.78
N LEU A 111 -7.81 8.00 0.73
CA LEU A 111 -6.43 8.32 1.09
C LEU A 111 -5.69 8.94 -0.10
N GLN A 112 -4.83 9.91 0.22
CA GLN A 112 -3.89 10.50 -0.73
C GLN A 112 -2.49 10.42 -0.11
N PHE A 113 -1.52 9.97 -0.91
CA PHE A 113 -0.14 9.80 -0.48
C PHE A 113 0.68 11.06 -0.75
N ASN A 114 1.39 11.52 0.27
CA ASN A 114 2.48 12.49 0.12
C ASN A 114 3.78 11.78 -0.32
N ASN A 115 4.82 12.55 -0.62
CA ASN A 115 6.09 12.02 -1.10
C ASN A 115 6.71 10.98 -0.14
N ILE A 116 6.68 11.27 1.17
CA ILE A 116 7.25 10.39 2.20
C ILE A 116 6.50 9.07 2.23
N GLN A 117 5.16 9.12 2.22
CA GLN A 117 4.30 7.94 2.20
C GLN A 117 4.55 7.09 0.94
N MET A 118 4.69 7.72 -0.23
CA MET A 118 5.01 7.02 -1.47
C MET A 118 6.37 6.32 -1.40
N ILE A 119 7.38 6.95 -0.80
CA ILE A 119 8.72 6.37 -0.61
C ILE A 119 8.67 5.19 0.37
N ASP A 120 7.98 5.34 1.50
CA ASP A 120 7.82 4.26 2.49
C ASP A 120 7.06 3.05 1.89
N ILE A 121 6.05 3.28 1.04
CA ILE A 121 5.40 2.19 0.26
C ILE A 121 6.38 1.52 -0.70
N CYS A 122 7.23 2.31 -1.37
CA CYS A 122 8.26 1.80 -2.28
C CYS A 122 9.30 0.94 -1.56
N ASP A 123 9.72 1.34 -0.37
CA ASP A 123 10.58 0.55 0.51
C ASP A 123 9.93 -0.78 0.87
N THR A 124 8.70 -0.74 1.37
CA THR A 124 7.95 -1.95 1.75
C THR A 124 7.75 -2.93 0.59
N ALA A 125 7.60 -2.42 -0.64
CA ALA A 125 7.41 -3.26 -1.83
C ALA A 125 8.66 -4.10 -2.17
N VAL A 126 9.87 -3.58 -1.91
CA VAL A 126 11.13 -4.29 -2.17
C VAL A 126 11.65 -5.09 -0.97
N SER A 127 11.18 -4.75 0.24
CA SER A 127 11.52 -5.46 1.47
C SER A 127 10.95 -6.88 1.49
N PRO A 128 11.63 -7.85 2.13
CA PRO A 128 11.10 -9.19 2.33
C PRO A 128 9.78 -9.18 3.08
N ASN A 129 9.03 -10.28 3.00
CA ASN A 129 7.77 -10.38 3.72
C ASN A 129 8.08 -10.60 5.19
N SER A 130 8.02 -9.52 5.98
CA SER A 130 8.33 -9.51 7.42
C SER A 130 7.46 -10.47 8.23
N PHE A 131 6.33 -10.92 7.68
CA PHE A 131 5.37 -11.79 8.37
C PHE A 131 5.57 -13.28 8.11
N ASN A 132 6.53 -13.66 7.24
CA ASN A 132 6.91 -15.07 7.08
C ASN A 132 7.99 -15.42 8.11
N ASN A 133 7.54 -15.73 9.32
CA ASN A 133 8.37 -16.32 10.38
C ASN A 133 8.96 -17.65 9.90
N GLY A 134 10.29 -17.76 9.78
CA GLY A 134 10.89 -19.07 9.65
C GLY A 134 12.37 -19.15 9.23
N ASN A 135 12.94 -18.14 8.58
CA ASN A 135 14.37 -18.19 8.25
C ASN A 135 14.96 -16.77 8.07
N PHE A 136 15.51 -16.23 9.16
CA PHE A 136 16.28 -14.98 9.17
C PHE A 136 17.59 -15.04 8.36
N ASN A 137 17.93 -16.22 7.82
CA ASN A 137 19.21 -16.44 7.13
C ASN A 137 19.20 -16.10 5.64
N ASN A 138 18.07 -15.66 5.06
CA ASN A 138 18.00 -15.12 3.69
C ASN A 138 16.89 -14.05 3.58
N ILE A 139 17.16 -12.85 4.10
CA ILE A 139 16.34 -11.64 3.92
C ILE A 139 16.61 -11.12 2.49
N ASP A 140 16.00 -11.75 1.49
CA ASP A 140 16.24 -11.40 0.08
C ASP A 140 15.37 -10.22 -0.38
N TYR A 141 15.94 -9.02 -0.28
CA TYR A 141 15.37 -7.83 -0.90
C TYR A 141 15.25 -8.00 -2.42
N LYS A 142 14.06 -7.76 -2.96
CA LYS A 142 13.81 -7.87 -4.39
C LYS A 142 13.84 -6.49 -5.04
N PHE A 143 15.02 -6.12 -5.53
CA PHE A 143 15.22 -4.86 -6.24
C PHE A 143 14.74 -4.91 -7.70
N TYR A 144 14.08 -3.84 -8.13
CA TYR A 144 13.62 -3.58 -9.48
C TYR A 144 14.29 -2.31 -10.02
N ASN A 145 14.25 -2.10 -11.34
CA ASN A 145 14.56 -0.79 -11.89
C ASN A 145 13.51 0.20 -11.37
N ALA A 146 13.96 1.23 -10.68
CA ALA A 146 13.10 2.20 -10.04
C ALA A 146 13.13 3.51 -10.84
N LEU A 147 11.96 3.99 -11.25
CA LEU A 147 11.79 5.25 -11.95
C LEU A 147 10.97 6.21 -11.09
N PHE A 148 11.59 7.30 -10.66
CA PHE A 148 10.96 8.41 -9.95
C PHE A 148 10.60 9.49 -10.96
N VAL A 149 9.34 9.91 -10.96
CA VAL A 149 8.80 10.90 -11.90
C VAL A 149 8.32 12.11 -11.12
N PHE A 150 8.86 13.28 -11.43
CA PHE A 150 8.54 14.55 -10.79
C PHE A 150 7.88 15.48 -11.80
N ASP A 151 6.75 16.08 -11.41
CA ASP A 151 6.05 17.07 -12.22
C ASP A 151 6.28 18.45 -11.61
N LEU A 152 6.97 19.30 -12.35
CA LEU A 152 7.48 20.58 -11.87
C LEU A 152 6.65 21.72 -12.45
N LYS A 153 6.33 22.70 -11.60
CA LYS A 153 5.72 23.97 -12.03
C LYS A 153 6.78 25.05 -11.89
N THR A 154 7.22 25.58 -13.02
CA THR A 154 8.25 26.63 -13.09
C THR A 154 7.68 27.84 -13.83
N THR A 155 8.27 29.01 -13.60
CA THR A 155 7.95 30.21 -14.38
C THR A 155 8.16 29.93 -15.86
N ASP A 156 7.22 30.35 -16.69
CA ASP A 156 7.20 30.14 -18.15
C ASP A 156 7.31 28.68 -18.60
N ASP A 157 6.97 27.73 -17.72
CA ASP A 157 6.92 26.31 -18.08
C ASP A 157 8.29 25.74 -18.54
N ASN A 158 9.39 26.37 -18.13
CA ASN A 158 10.77 26.05 -18.55
C ASN A 158 11.20 24.61 -18.24
N LEU A 159 10.77 24.09 -17.09
CA LEU A 159 10.96 22.70 -16.70
C LEU A 159 9.62 22.13 -16.20
N LYS A 160 9.08 21.18 -16.96
CA LYS A 160 7.78 20.55 -16.70
C LYS A 160 7.90 19.22 -15.97
N LYS A 161 8.96 18.47 -16.26
CA LYS A 161 9.13 17.09 -15.81
C LYS A 161 10.59 16.74 -15.63
N MET A 162 10.88 16.02 -14.56
CA MET A 162 12.19 15.44 -14.30
C MET A 162 12.00 13.98 -13.91
N ASN A 163 12.91 13.10 -14.34
CA ASN A 163 12.87 11.69 -13.99
C ASN A 163 14.23 11.24 -13.46
N PHE A 164 14.23 10.44 -12.38
CA PHE A 164 15.41 9.70 -11.95
C PHE A 164 15.17 8.21 -12.14
N GLU A 165 16.07 7.55 -12.85
CA GLU A 165 16.07 6.10 -12.98
C GLU A 165 17.25 5.51 -12.22
N VAL A 166 16.96 4.56 -11.34
CA VAL A 166 17.97 3.79 -10.60
C VAL A 166 17.85 2.33 -11.00
N PRO A 167 18.82 1.76 -11.73
CA PRO A 167 18.82 0.35 -12.08
C PRO A 167 18.83 -0.55 -10.84
N ALA A 168 18.20 -1.72 -10.93
CA ALA A 168 18.15 -2.69 -9.83
C ALA A 168 19.54 -3.09 -9.33
N SER A 169 20.53 -3.17 -10.23
CA SER A 169 21.93 -3.45 -9.88
C SER A 169 22.57 -2.35 -9.05
N SER A 170 22.25 -1.08 -9.32
CA SER A 170 22.70 0.06 -8.52
C SER A 170 22.01 0.09 -7.16
N CYS A 171 20.69 -0.18 -7.10
CA CYS A 171 19.98 -0.31 -5.82
C CYS A 171 20.65 -1.35 -4.91
N ARG A 172 20.97 -2.53 -5.45
CA ARG A 172 21.69 -3.59 -4.72
C ARG A 172 23.06 -3.16 -4.19
N LYS A 173 23.82 -2.38 -4.97
CA LYS A 173 25.16 -1.92 -4.58
C LYS A 173 25.11 -0.80 -3.54
N LEU A 174 24.13 0.10 -3.65
CA LEU A 174 23.94 1.20 -2.71
C LEU A 174 23.32 0.73 -1.39
N PHE A 175 22.61 -0.39 -1.41
CA PHE A 175 22.03 -0.99 -0.22
C PHE A 175 23.10 -1.53 0.72
N ARG A 176 23.15 -1.01 1.96
CA ARG A 176 24.16 -1.34 2.96
C ARG A 176 23.62 -2.07 4.20
N SER A 177 22.48 -2.76 4.08
CA SER A 177 21.80 -3.56 5.15
C SER A 177 20.77 -2.84 6.05
N ASN A 178 20.11 -1.79 5.56
CA ASN A 178 19.05 -1.09 6.31
C ASN A 178 17.64 -1.60 5.98
N GLU A 179 16.65 -1.42 6.85
CA GLU A 179 15.27 -1.87 6.61
C GLU A 179 14.50 -1.05 5.55
N LYS A 180 15.07 0.07 5.09
CA LYS A 180 14.46 1.02 4.15
C LYS A 180 15.45 1.47 3.07
N PRO A 181 15.63 0.69 1.99
CA PRO A 181 16.68 0.92 0.99
C PRO A 181 16.60 2.28 0.29
N PHE A 182 15.42 2.72 -0.12
CA PHE A 182 15.21 3.99 -0.80
C PHE A 182 15.38 5.16 0.15
N LYS A 183 14.65 5.16 1.27
CA LYS A 183 14.70 6.26 2.25
C LYS A 183 16.08 6.46 2.87
N ASN A 184 16.76 5.37 3.23
CA ASN A 184 17.99 5.44 4.04
C ASN A 184 19.28 5.27 3.24
N SER A 185 19.23 4.97 1.94
CA SER A 185 20.46 4.75 1.15
C SER A 185 20.39 5.36 -0.25
N ILE A 186 19.40 5.01 -1.06
CA ILE A 186 19.36 5.42 -2.47
C ILE A 186 19.05 6.91 -2.61
N LEU A 187 18.02 7.42 -1.95
CA LEU A 187 17.65 8.84 -2.04
C LEU A 187 18.68 9.77 -1.37
N PRO A 188 19.26 9.43 -0.20
CA PRO A 188 20.41 10.17 0.34
C PRO A 188 21.59 10.23 -0.62
N TYR A 189 21.95 9.11 -1.27
CA TYR A 189 23.02 9.09 -2.28
C TYR A 189 22.73 10.03 -3.46
N ILE A 190 21.49 10.04 -3.98
CA ILE A 190 21.09 10.98 -5.03
C ILE A 190 21.30 12.42 -4.56
N TYR A 191 20.91 12.76 -3.33
CA TYR A 191 21.12 14.09 -2.78
C TYR A 191 22.61 14.44 -2.64
N GLU A 192 23.43 13.53 -2.14
CA GLU A 192 24.88 13.74 -1.99
C GLU A 192 25.57 14.00 -3.34
N GLU A 193 25.18 13.30 -4.40
CA GLU A 193 25.80 13.42 -5.72
C GLU A 193 25.23 14.57 -6.59
N THR A 194 23.97 14.98 -6.35
CA THR A 194 23.27 15.93 -7.23
C THR A 194 22.79 17.21 -6.54
N GLY A 195 22.74 17.23 -5.21
CA GLY A 195 22.09 18.29 -4.43
C GLY A 195 20.56 18.27 -4.48
N ILE A 196 19.95 17.28 -5.14
CA ILE A 196 18.50 17.24 -5.38
C ILE A 196 17.79 16.47 -4.27
N LYS A 197 16.98 17.17 -3.48
CA LYS A 197 16.21 16.58 -2.37
C LYS A 197 14.85 16.05 -2.85
N THR A 198 14.79 14.75 -3.12
CA THR A 198 13.65 14.08 -3.79
C THR A 198 12.36 14.01 -2.96
N ASP A 199 12.45 14.12 -1.65
CA ASP A 199 11.32 14.14 -0.71
C ASP A 199 10.55 15.48 -0.73
N ILE A 200 11.19 16.59 -1.15
CA ILE A 200 10.56 17.93 -1.20
C ILE A 200 9.99 18.23 -2.59
N ILE A 201 10.60 17.68 -3.64
CA ILE A 201 10.18 17.95 -5.02
C ILE A 201 8.85 17.27 -5.31
N PRO A 202 7.89 17.91 -6.01
CA PRO A 202 6.58 17.31 -6.29
C PRO A 202 6.69 15.98 -7.06
N LEU A 203 6.61 14.87 -6.34
CA LEU A 203 6.70 13.53 -6.87
C LEU A 203 5.32 13.15 -7.44
N ASN A 204 5.28 12.82 -8.72
CA ASN A 204 4.06 12.37 -9.38
C ASN A 204 3.89 10.85 -9.24
N SER A 205 4.96 10.09 -9.47
CA SER A 205 4.92 8.64 -9.31
C SER A 205 6.28 8.00 -9.07
N ILE A 206 6.28 6.84 -8.42
CA ILE A 206 7.42 5.92 -8.35
C ILE A 206 7.03 4.64 -9.08
N THR A 207 7.85 4.15 -10.00
CA THR A 207 7.58 2.90 -10.73
C THR A 207 8.70 1.90 -10.46
N LEU A 208 8.36 0.77 -9.88
CA LEU A 208 9.17 -0.45 -9.83
C LEU A 208 8.80 -1.31 -11.05
N LEU A 209 9.69 -1.33 -12.04
CA LEU A 209 9.40 -1.90 -13.36
C LEU A 209 8.88 -3.35 -13.27
N ASN A 210 7.80 -3.64 -13.99
CA ASN A 210 7.08 -4.93 -14.02
C ASN A 210 6.50 -5.41 -12.68
N HIS A 211 6.45 -4.53 -11.67
CA HIS A 211 5.97 -4.90 -10.34
C HIS A 211 4.85 -3.99 -9.83
N LEU A 212 5.16 -2.72 -9.62
CA LEU A 212 4.31 -1.78 -8.90
C LEU A 212 4.56 -0.35 -9.39
N LYS A 213 3.50 0.43 -9.58
CA LYS A 213 3.58 1.88 -9.73
C LYS A 213 2.80 2.53 -8.60
N ILE A 214 3.40 3.49 -7.93
CA ILE A 214 2.84 4.25 -6.81
C ILE A 214 2.58 5.66 -7.31
N THR A 215 1.37 6.17 -7.14
CA THR A 215 1.00 7.57 -7.42
C THR A 215 0.49 8.23 -6.14
N LYS A 216 0.11 9.50 -6.20
CA LYS A 216 -0.53 10.18 -5.07
C LYS A 216 -1.90 9.59 -4.69
N TYR A 217 -2.59 8.93 -5.62
CA TYR A 217 -4.01 8.57 -5.44
C TYR A 217 -4.26 7.07 -5.41
N ASN A 218 -3.33 6.27 -5.93
CA ASN A 218 -3.47 4.84 -6.07
C ASN A 218 -2.10 4.17 -6.19
N THR A 219 -2.13 2.84 -6.11
CA THR A 219 -1.03 2.01 -6.56
C THR A 219 -1.51 1.11 -7.69
N ILE A 220 -0.63 0.72 -8.59
CA ILE A 220 -0.96 -0.05 -9.78
C ILE A 220 -0.03 -1.26 -9.82
N THR A 221 -0.59 -2.47 -9.78
CA THR A 221 0.16 -3.73 -9.77
C THR A 221 0.01 -4.47 -11.10
N THR A 222 0.98 -5.33 -11.42
CA THR A 222 0.86 -6.28 -12.54
C THR A 222 0.06 -7.52 -12.17
N ALA A 223 0.14 -7.96 -10.91
CA ALA A 223 -0.66 -9.05 -10.35
C ALA A 223 -1.99 -8.54 -9.79
N PHE A 224 -3.05 -9.37 -9.82
CA PHE A 224 -4.34 -9.05 -9.20
C PHE A 224 -4.32 -9.27 -7.68
N SER A 225 -3.29 -8.76 -7.04
CA SER A 225 -3.10 -8.79 -5.59
C SER A 225 -2.09 -7.72 -5.19
N MET A 226 -2.11 -7.39 -3.90
CA MET A 226 -1.10 -6.59 -3.22
C MET A 226 -0.50 -7.41 -2.08
N ARG A 227 0.69 -7.06 -1.63
CA ARG A 227 1.25 -7.67 -0.42
C ARG A 227 0.64 -7.00 0.82
N ASP A 228 0.26 -7.79 1.81
CA ASP A 228 -0.34 -7.30 3.06
C ASP A 228 0.52 -6.24 3.76
N ASN A 229 1.86 -6.39 3.68
CA ASN A 229 2.79 -5.44 4.28
C ASN A 229 2.67 -4.01 3.69
N ILE A 230 2.25 -3.86 2.43
CA ILE A 230 1.98 -2.54 1.83
C ILE A 230 0.75 -1.92 2.48
N ILE A 231 -0.34 -2.67 2.64
CA ILE A 231 -1.58 -2.17 3.26
C ILE A 231 -1.34 -1.88 4.74
N HIS A 232 -0.57 -2.73 5.43
CA HIS A 232 -0.10 -2.48 6.80
C HIS A 232 0.72 -1.19 6.90
N THR A 233 1.64 -0.96 5.97
CA THR A 233 2.43 0.29 5.92
C THR A 233 1.51 1.50 5.79
N ILE A 234 0.46 1.41 4.97
CA ILE A 234 -0.51 2.49 4.80
C ILE A 234 -1.34 2.71 6.07
N LEU A 235 -1.81 1.64 6.73
CA LEU A 235 -2.52 1.74 8.01
C LEU A 235 -1.68 2.49 9.06
N LYS A 236 -0.39 2.15 9.18
CA LYS A 236 0.56 2.84 10.07
C LYS A 236 0.73 4.31 9.69
N GLN A 237 0.85 4.62 8.41
CA GLN A 237 1.03 6.00 7.93
C GLN A 237 -0.17 6.90 8.20
N VAL A 238 -1.38 6.34 8.15
CA VAL A 238 -2.61 7.10 8.38
C VAL A 238 -2.75 7.53 9.85
N GLN A 239 -2.20 6.77 10.80
CA GLN A 239 -2.15 7.19 12.21
C GLN A 239 -1.39 8.51 12.39
N ASN A 240 -0.31 8.70 11.63
CA ASN A 240 0.59 9.84 11.76
C ASN A 240 0.13 11.09 10.98
N SER A 241 -0.98 10.99 10.22
CA SER A 241 -1.45 12.08 9.35
C SER A 241 -2.33 13.12 10.06
N LYS A 242 -2.38 13.09 11.39
CA LYS A 242 -3.11 14.05 12.24
C LYS A 242 -2.25 15.19 12.82
N GLU A 243 -0.97 15.30 12.43
CA GLU A 243 -0.11 16.45 12.76
C GLU A 243 -0.12 17.55 11.68
#